data_AF-A0A957NUA0-F1
#
_entry.id   AF-A0A957NUA0-F1
#
_cell.length_a   1.000
_cell.length_b   1.000
_cell.length_c   1.000
_cell.angle_alpha   90.00
_cell.angle_beta   90.00
_cell.angle_gamma   90.00
#
_symmetry.space_group_name_H-M   'P 1'
#
loop_
_entity.id
_entity.type
_entity.pdbx_description
1 polymer ?
#
loop_
_entity_poly.entity_id
_entity_poly.type
_entity_poly.pdbx_seq_one_letter_code
_entity_poly.pdbx_strand_id
1 'polypeptide(L)'
;MSKIQDSRGGCSWGKSVYVLHSVLLLSTIALSTLQAGQSPGYIVMARHITFDQIIDILNSETIASGRGVHVRHGLDKRFGRGKWRKMKGAVLWQHPGDGKVYLAEVHWFEAHGVGRYLPKLIRYLEQES
;
A
#
# COMPACT_ATOMS: atom_id res chain seq x y z
N MET A 1 -71.23 -26.13 7.81
CA MET A 1 -71.36 -25.56 9.17
C MET A 1 -70.91 -24.12 9.14
N SER A 2 -71.81 -23.24 9.56
CA SER A 2 -71.66 -21.81 9.76
C SER A 2 -70.77 -21.49 10.97
N LYS A 3 -69.96 -20.44 10.88
CA LYS A 3 -70.14 -19.20 11.64
C LYS A 3 -68.96 -18.26 11.43
N ILE A 4 -69.30 -17.11 10.84
CA ILE A 4 -68.64 -15.82 11.06
C ILE A 4 -68.69 -15.53 12.56
N GLN A 5 -67.56 -15.11 13.16
CA GLN A 5 -67.56 -14.18 14.28
C GLN A 5 -66.38 -13.20 14.15
N ASP A 6 -66.76 -11.94 13.93
CA ASP A 6 -66.00 -10.73 14.26
C ASP A 6 -66.17 -10.45 15.76
N SER A 7 -65.09 -10.01 16.42
CA SER A 7 -65.15 -9.33 17.70
C SER A 7 -64.16 -8.17 17.76
N ARG A 8 -64.61 -7.01 17.26
CA ARG A 8 -64.60 -5.71 17.94
C ARG A 8 -63.69 -5.59 19.17
N GLY A 9 -62.64 -4.79 19.02
CA GLY A 9 -61.95 -4.08 20.11
C GLY A 9 -61.54 -2.71 19.61
N GLY A 10 -62.47 -1.76 19.64
CA GLY A 10 -62.21 -0.38 19.21
C GLY A 10 -61.36 0.38 20.23
N CYS A 11 -60.65 1.39 19.73
CA CYS A 11 -60.41 2.65 20.43
C CYS A 11 -60.05 3.70 19.37
N SER A 12 -61.04 4.53 19.02
CA SER A 12 -60.87 5.79 18.33
C SER A 12 -60.37 6.82 19.35
N TRP A 13 -59.17 7.36 19.15
CA TRP A 13 -58.78 8.64 19.74
C TRP A 13 -58.45 9.63 18.63
N GLY A 14 -59.15 10.76 18.69
CA GLY A 14 -59.11 11.83 17.73
C GLY A 14 -57.74 12.49 17.62
N LYS A 15 -57.42 12.84 16.37
CA LYS A 15 -56.84 14.10 15.91
C LYS A 15 -55.92 14.79 16.90
N SER A 16 -54.62 14.54 16.73
CA SER A 16 -53.58 15.48 17.09
C SER A 16 -52.84 15.87 15.80
N VAL A 17 -53.25 17.02 15.25
CA VAL A 17 -52.51 17.70 14.18
C VAL A 17 -51.27 18.31 14.84
N TYR A 18 -50.14 17.62 14.72
CA TYR A 18 -48.82 18.21 14.87
C TYR A 18 -48.10 18.10 13.52
N VAL A 19 -48.06 19.24 12.84
CA VAL A 19 -46.96 19.77 12.04
C VAL A 19 -46.17 18.74 11.21
N LEU A 20 -46.43 18.78 9.90
CA LEU A 20 -45.50 18.35 8.85
C LEU A 20 -44.08 18.90 9.12
N HIS A 21 -43.19 18.01 9.55
CA HIS A 21 -41.90 17.70 8.91
C HIS A 21 -40.95 17.15 9.96
N SER A 22 -40.80 15.83 9.95
CA SER A 22 -39.54 15.23 10.37
C SER A 22 -39.25 14.03 9.50
N VAL A 23 -38.01 14.07 9.01
CA VAL A 23 -37.15 12.99 8.53
C VAL A 23 -37.26 12.56 7.06
N LEU A 24 -36.06 12.55 6.46
CA LEU A 24 -35.60 11.82 5.28
C LEU A 24 -35.75 12.53 3.93
N LEU A 25 -34.81 13.44 3.64
CA LEU A 25 -34.17 13.57 2.33
C LEU A 25 -32.88 14.41 2.46
N LEU A 26 -31.96 13.99 3.33
CA LEU A 26 -30.57 14.43 3.30
C LEU A 26 -29.81 13.49 2.35
N SER A 27 -29.60 13.88 1.10
CA SER A 27 -28.51 13.28 0.30
C SER A 27 -28.09 14.19 -0.85
N THR A 28 -27.85 15.46 -0.56
CA THR A 28 -27.08 16.33 -1.46
C THR A 28 -25.82 16.74 -0.71
N ILE A 29 -24.68 16.29 -1.25
CA ILE A 29 -23.31 16.75 -0.99
C ILE A 29 -22.66 16.20 0.31
N ALA A 30 -22.31 14.91 0.28
CA ALA A 30 -21.11 14.42 0.96
C ALA A 30 -19.86 14.79 0.13
N LEU A 31 -19.53 16.08 0.03
CA LEU A 31 -18.20 16.58 -0.39
C LEU A 31 -17.45 17.06 0.86
N SER A 32 -16.97 16.13 1.68
CA SER A 32 -15.83 16.37 2.55
C SER A 32 -15.54 15.08 3.30
N THR A 33 -14.30 14.62 3.18
CA THR A 33 -13.68 13.58 4.02
C THR A 33 -14.08 12.12 3.76
N LEU A 34 -14.08 11.70 2.48
CA LEU A 34 -13.66 10.33 2.13
C LEU A 34 -12.15 10.32 1.79
N GLN A 35 -11.35 10.92 2.67
CA GLN A 35 -9.91 10.67 2.78
C GLN A 35 -9.66 10.01 4.15
N ALA A 36 -10.45 8.98 4.47
CA ALA A 36 -10.22 8.13 5.64
C ALA A 36 -10.72 6.71 5.35
N GLY A 37 -10.40 6.23 4.15
CA GLY A 37 -10.44 4.82 3.77
C GLY A 37 -9.04 4.28 3.51
N GLN A 38 -8.00 4.88 4.11
CA GLN A 38 -6.67 4.29 4.18
C GLN A 38 -6.70 3.28 5.33
N SER A 39 -7.34 2.12 5.12
CA SER A 39 -7.03 0.96 5.94
C SER A 39 -5.56 0.63 5.64
N PRO A 40 -4.63 0.79 6.60
CA PRO A 40 -3.21 0.53 6.39
C PRO A 40 -3.00 -0.99 6.49
N GLY A 41 -3.66 -1.72 5.61
CA GLY A 41 -3.58 -3.16 5.50
C GLY A 41 -2.26 -3.54 4.85
N TYR A 42 -1.15 -3.31 5.56
CA TYR A 42 0.11 -4.06 5.54
C TYR A 42 0.69 -4.50 4.17
N ILE A 43 0.31 -3.82 3.09
CA ILE A 43 0.81 -4.00 1.71
C ILE A 43 0.88 -2.62 1.05
N VAL A 44 1.43 -1.63 1.77
CA VAL A 44 2.30 -0.67 1.06
C VAL A 44 3.49 -1.53 0.64
N MET A 45 3.34 -2.13 -0.54
CA MET A 45 4.32 -2.94 -1.23
C MET A 45 5.70 -2.36 -0.96
N ALA A 46 6.65 -3.20 -0.55
CA ALA A 46 8.06 -2.91 -0.78
C ALA A 46 8.17 -2.38 -2.21
N ARG A 47 8.36 -1.07 -2.37
CA ARG A 47 8.29 -0.45 -3.69
C ARG A 47 9.33 -1.11 -4.57
N HIS A 48 8.84 -1.79 -5.59
CA HIS A 48 9.67 -2.51 -6.53
C HIS A 48 10.21 -1.46 -7.48
N ILE A 49 11.45 -1.05 -7.24
CA ILE A 49 12.16 -0.08 -8.07
C ILE A 49 12.97 -0.84 -9.13
N THR A 50 13.52 -0.11 -10.08
CA THR A 50 14.44 -0.63 -11.08
C THR A 50 15.76 0.13 -11.02
N PHE A 51 16.84 -0.48 -11.53
CA PHE A 51 18.14 0.21 -11.59
C PHE A 51 18.13 1.38 -12.56
N ASP A 52 17.26 1.38 -13.57
CA ASP A 52 17.14 2.49 -14.54
C ASP A 52 16.62 3.78 -13.89
N GLN A 53 15.97 3.67 -12.72
CA GLN A 53 15.50 4.82 -11.93
C GLN A 53 16.54 5.30 -10.90
N ILE A 54 17.65 4.57 -10.75
CA ILE A 54 18.73 4.93 -9.85
C ILE A 54 19.73 5.77 -10.63
N ILE A 55 19.83 7.04 -10.26
CA ILE A 55 20.75 8.01 -10.87
C ILE A 55 22.17 7.74 -10.36
N ASP A 56 22.30 7.57 -9.04
CA ASP A 56 23.60 7.34 -8.40
C ASP A 56 23.48 6.43 -7.17
N ILE A 57 24.57 5.73 -6.85
CA ILE A 57 24.70 4.87 -5.67
C ILE A 57 25.80 5.43 -4.78
N LEU A 58 25.41 5.86 -3.59
CA LEU A 58 26.26 6.45 -2.56
C LEU A 58 26.51 5.42 -1.45
N ASN A 59 27.76 5.28 -1.03
CA ASN A 59 28.15 4.47 0.14
C ASN A 59 27.59 3.03 0.10
N SER A 60 27.90 2.27 -0.95
CA SER A 60 27.49 0.87 -1.04
C SER A 60 28.35 -0.04 -0.16
N GLU A 61 27.71 -0.91 0.61
CA GLU A 61 28.34 -1.92 1.46
C GLU A 61 27.77 -3.33 1.20
N THR A 62 28.56 -4.35 1.50
CA THR A 62 28.13 -5.76 1.43
C THR A 62 27.61 -6.21 2.80
N ILE A 63 26.33 -6.60 2.88
CA ILE A 63 25.72 -7.08 4.13
C ILE A 63 25.73 -8.61 4.25
N ALA A 64 25.84 -9.32 3.13
CA ALA A 64 26.04 -10.77 3.12
C ALA A 64 26.72 -11.21 1.81
N SER A 65 27.48 -12.30 1.84
CA SER A 65 28.16 -12.84 0.66
C SER A 65 28.12 -14.37 0.61
N GLY A 66 28.17 -14.93 -0.60
CA GLY A 66 28.26 -16.37 -0.83
C GLY A 66 27.16 -17.17 -0.14
N ARG A 67 27.53 -18.07 0.77
CA ARG A 67 26.58 -18.90 1.53
C ARG A 67 25.71 -18.11 2.52
N GLY A 68 26.13 -16.92 2.94
CA GLY A 68 25.34 -16.04 3.80
C GLY A 68 24.14 -15.41 3.07
N VAL A 69 24.11 -15.48 1.73
CA VAL A 69 22.95 -15.05 0.94
C VAL A 69 21.93 -16.18 0.91
N HIS A 70 20.95 -16.14 1.82
CA HIS A 70 19.95 -17.22 1.98
C HIS A 70 19.21 -17.56 0.67
N VAL A 71 18.90 -16.56 -0.15
CA VAL A 71 18.18 -16.72 -1.43
C VAL A 71 19.10 -17.08 -2.61
N ARG A 72 20.39 -17.37 -2.38
CA ARG A 72 21.39 -17.60 -3.43
C ARG A 72 20.94 -18.62 -4.48
N HIS A 73 20.36 -19.75 -4.06
CA HIS A 73 19.90 -20.77 -5.00
C HIS A 73 18.81 -20.27 -5.96
N GLY A 74 17.93 -19.37 -5.50
CA GLY A 74 16.93 -18.72 -6.34
C GLY A 74 17.56 -17.73 -7.33
N LEU A 75 18.58 -16.99 -6.88
CA LEU A 75 19.34 -16.08 -7.73
C LEU A 75 20.11 -16.84 -8.82
N ASP A 76 20.78 -17.94 -8.43
CA ASP A 76 21.49 -18.83 -9.35
C ASP A 76 20.55 -19.38 -10.44
N LYS A 77 19.33 -19.77 -10.06
CA LYS A 77 18.32 -20.28 -10.99
C LYS A 77 17.77 -19.22 -11.94
N ARG A 78 17.58 -17.98 -11.47
CA ARG A 78 16.93 -16.91 -12.25
C ARG A 78 17.90 -16.11 -13.12
N PHE A 79 19.10 -15.85 -12.61
CA PHE A 79 20.05 -14.93 -13.23
C PHE A 79 21.39 -15.60 -13.58
N GLY A 80 21.57 -16.87 -13.22
CA GLY A 80 22.81 -17.60 -13.46
C GLY A 80 23.71 -17.67 -12.22
N ARG A 81 24.65 -18.61 -12.26
CA ARG A 81 25.57 -18.86 -11.14
C ARG A 81 26.50 -17.67 -10.92
N GLY A 82 26.60 -17.22 -9.68
CA GLY A 82 27.45 -16.10 -9.32
C GLY A 82 27.95 -16.12 -7.88
N LYS A 83 29.03 -15.38 -7.61
CA LYS A 83 29.43 -15.04 -6.24
C LYS A 83 28.52 -13.93 -5.72
N TRP A 84 27.29 -14.31 -5.39
CA TRP A 84 26.25 -13.38 -4.95
C TRP A 84 26.65 -12.67 -3.66
N ARG A 85 26.37 -11.37 -3.64
CA ARG A 85 26.48 -10.46 -2.50
C ARG A 85 25.13 -9.79 -2.33
N LYS A 86 24.64 -9.72 -1.10
CA LYS A 86 23.55 -8.83 -0.75
C LYS A 86 24.17 -7.49 -0.39
N MET A 87 23.75 -6.46 -1.09
CA MET A 87 24.28 -5.11 -1.00
C MET A 87 23.26 -4.20 -0.31
N LYS A 88 23.76 -3.18 0.37
CA LYS A 88 23.01 -2.07 0.94
C LYS A 88 23.71 -0.78 0.52
N GLY A 89 22.96 0.28 0.23
CA GLY A 89 23.53 1.57 -0.09
C GLY A 89 22.49 2.67 -0.05
N ALA A 90 22.96 3.91 0.06
CA ALA A 90 22.14 5.08 -0.23
C ALA A 90 22.10 5.28 -1.76
N VAL A 91 20.98 5.72 -2.30
CA VAL A 91 20.85 5.99 -3.74
C VAL A 91 20.08 7.27 -3.98
N LEU A 92 20.42 7.94 -5.07
CA LEU A 92 19.57 8.95 -5.68
C LEU A 92 18.60 8.24 -6.60
N TRP A 93 17.31 8.27 -6.26
CA TRP A 93 16.26 7.59 -6.97
C TRP A 93 15.25 8.59 -7.52
N GLN A 94 14.94 8.49 -8.81
CA GLN A 94 13.88 9.29 -9.42
C GLN A 94 12.54 8.55 -9.32
N HIS A 95 11.56 9.19 -8.69
CA HIS A 95 10.22 8.65 -8.59
C HIS A 95 9.50 8.75 -9.95
N PRO A 96 8.92 7.65 -10.48
CA PRO A 96 8.36 7.62 -11.83
C PRO A 96 7.07 8.42 -12.00
N GLY A 97 6.36 8.74 -10.90
CA GLY A 97 5.05 9.41 -10.97
C GLY A 97 5.13 10.94 -10.99
N ASP A 98 6.12 11.52 -10.30
CA ASP A 98 6.26 12.98 -10.15
C ASP A 98 7.62 13.50 -10.66
N GLY A 99 8.53 12.62 -11.06
CA GLY A 99 9.85 12.97 -11.59
C GLY A 99 10.84 13.51 -10.55
N LYS A 100 10.45 13.55 -9.26
CA LYS A 100 11.31 14.07 -8.20
C LYS A 100 12.41 13.08 -7.84
N VAL A 101 13.56 13.62 -7.44
CA VAL A 101 14.70 12.83 -6.97
C VAL A 101 14.66 12.75 -5.46
N TYR A 102 14.83 11.55 -4.93
CA TYR A 102 14.86 11.26 -3.51
C TYR A 102 16.14 10.54 -3.14
N LEU A 103 16.69 10.91 -1.97
CA LEU A 103 17.72 10.11 -1.32
C LEU A 103 17.05 8.95 -0.56
N ALA A 104 17.43 7.71 -0.88
CA ALA A 104 16.81 6.52 -0.29
C ALA A 104 17.82 5.41 0.04
N GLU A 105 17.55 4.63 1.07
CA GLU A 105 18.28 3.39 1.33
C GLU A 105 17.69 2.26 0.48
N VAL A 106 18.53 1.63 -0.34
CA VAL A 106 18.16 0.52 -1.22
C VAL A 106 19.03 -0.70 -0.91
N HIS A 107 18.41 -1.86 -0.89
CA HIS A 107 19.11 -3.15 -0.81
C HIS A 107 18.94 -3.89 -2.14
N TRP A 108 19.99 -4.56 -2.60
CA TRP A 108 19.95 -5.35 -3.84
C TRP A 108 20.85 -6.59 -3.76
N PHE A 109 20.84 -7.40 -4.80
CA PHE A 109 21.79 -8.50 -4.96
C PHE A 109 22.72 -8.24 -6.13
N GLU A 110 24.00 -8.56 -5.98
CA GLU A 110 25.01 -8.36 -7.01
C GLU A 110 25.96 -9.54 -7.09
N ALA A 111 26.34 -9.94 -8.30
CA ALA A 111 27.41 -10.88 -8.54
C ALA A 111 28.35 -10.37 -9.64
N HIS A 112 29.66 -10.52 -9.41
CA HIS A 112 30.68 -10.15 -10.39
C HIS A 112 30.48 -10.94 -11.68
N GLY A 113 30.40 -10.24 -12.82
CA GLY A 113 30.17 -10.84 -14.13
C GLY A 113 28.71 -11.26 -14.42
N VAL A 114 27.79 -11.12 -13.46
CA VAL A 114 26.35 -11.41 -13.65
C VAL A 114 25.53 -10.11 -13.63
N GLY A 115 25.85 -9.19 -12.72
CA GLY A 115 25.19 -7.88 -12.62
C GLY A 115 24.48 -7.66 -11.29
N ARG A 116 23.64 -6.63 -11.25
CA ARG A 116 22.85 -6.20 -10.08
C ARG A 116 21.36 -6.47 -10.31
N TYR A 117 20.67 -7.00 -9.31
CA TYR A 117 19.28 -7.44 -9.43
C TYR A 117 18.45 -7.20 -8.18
N LEU A 118 17.13 -7.16 -8.38
CA LEU A 118 16.10 -7.06 -7.35
C LEU A 118 16.34 -5.89 -6.37
N PRO A 119 16.48 -4.64 -6.87
CA PRO A 119 16.63 -3.50 -5.99
C PRO A 119 15.31 -3.28 -5.22
N LYS A 120 15.44 -3.17 -3.90
CA LYS A 120 14.33 -2.97 -2.98
C LYS A 120 14.60 -1.70 -2.19
N LEU A 121 13.70 -0.73 -2.32
CA LEU A 121 13.78 0.47 -1.53
C LEU A 121 13.24 0.21 -0.12
N ILE A 122 14.08 0.49 0.87
CA ILE A 122 13.81 0.24 2.28
C ILE A 122 13.18 1.44 2.95
N ARG A 123 13.78 2.63 2.78
CA ARG A 123 13.30 3.90 3.34
C ARG A 123 13.84 5.09 2.59
N TYR A 124 13.15 6.23 2.66
CA TYR A 124 13.72 7.52 2.30
C TYR A 124 14.71 7.97 3.39
N LEU A 125 15.81 8.60 3.00
CA LEU A 125 16.83 9.15 3.89
C LEU A 125 16.64 10.65 4.12
N GLU A 126 16.17 11.37 3.10
CA GLU A 126 15.80 12.77 3.18
C GLU A 126 14.30 12.89 2.84
N GLN A 127 13.53 13.38 3.81
CA GLN A 127 12.15 13.80 3.61
C GLN A 127 12.10 15.25 4.11
N GLU A 128 12.27 16.23 3.23
CA GLU A 128 11.87 17.59 3.59
C GLU A 128 10.36 17.58 3.86
N SER A 129 10.01 18.00 5.08
CA SER A 129 8.65 18.17 5.59
C SER A 129 8.10 19.52 5.18
#